data_AF-A0A7J8J8H2-F1
#
_entry.id   AF-A0A7J8J8H2-F1
#
_cell.length_a   1.000
_cell.length_b   1.000
_cell.length_c   1.000
_cell.angle_alpha   90.00
_cell.angle_beta   90.00
_cell.angle_gamma   90.00
#
_symmetry.space_group_name_H-M   'P 1'
#
loop_
_entity.id
_entity.type
_entity.pdbx_description
1 polymer ?
#
loop_
_entity_poly.entity_id
_entity_poly.type
_entity_poly.pdbx_seq_one_letter_code
_entity_poly.pdbx_strand_id
1 'polypeptide(L)'
;MEEAGMCGLGVKADMLHNSQSNDILQHQDSNCSGTSNKHSLEDDEGSDFIPKNRSLVSPAYCTQESREEIPGREARTDPPDGQQDSECNRNKEKTLGKEVLLLMQALNTLSTPEEKLAALCKKYADLLEESRNVQKQMKILQKKQAQIVKEKVHLQSEHSKAILARSKLESLCRELQRHNKTLKEENMQQAREEEERRREATAHFQITLNEIQAQLEQHDIHNAKLRQENIELGEKLKKLIEQYALREEHIDKVFKHKELQQQLVDAKLQQTTQLIKEADEKHQREREFVSSISYKRNYCLIVTKPI
;
A
#
# COMPACT_ATOMS: atom_id res chain seq x y z
N MET A 1 -22.83 50.33 -10.99
CA MET A 1 -23.10 51.14 -9.78
C MET A 1 -24.35 50.53 -9.18
N GLU A 2 -24.17 49.48 -8.37
CA GLU A 2 -25.26 48.75 -7.74
C GLU A 2 -24.84 48.46 -6.30
N GLU A 3 -25.69 48.92 -5.39
CA GLU A 3 -25.58 48.84 -3.94
C GLU A 3 -25.83 47.40 -3.47
N ALA A 4 -24.94 46.87 -2.63
CA ALA A 4 -25.19 45.66 -1.86
C ALA A 4 -25.26 46.03 -0.38
N GLY A 5 -26.44 45.85 0.18
CA GLY A 5 -26.84 46.30 1.51
C GLY A 5 -26.18 45.55 2.67
N MET A 6 -25.98 46.32 3.74
CA MET A 6 -25.58 45.92 5.07
C MET A 6 -26.71 45.20 5.83
N CYS A 7 -26.38 44.08 6.48
CA CYS A 7 -27.07 43.49 7.63
C CYS A 7 -25.96 42.81 8.46
N GLY A 8 -25.76 42.98 9.75
CA GLY A 8 -26.66 43.37 10.85
C GLY A 8 -26.30 42.43 12.01
N LEU A 9 -25.62 42.98 13.02
CA LEU A 9 -25.05 42.30 14.19
C LEU A 9 -26.12 41.60 15.05
N GLY A 10 -25.76 40.43 15.60
CA GLY A 10 -26.49 39.74 16.66
C GLY A 10 -25.53 39.09 17.64
N VAL A 11 -24.98 39.87 18.56
CA VAL A 11 -24.20 39.41 19.71
C VAL A 11 -25.17 39.14 20.86
N LYS A 12 -25.09 37.96 21.48
CA LYS A 12 -25.55 37.77 22.87
C LYS A 12 -24.39 37.26 23.70
N ALA A 13 -23.93 38.15 24.57
CA ALA A 13 -23.14 37.84 25.75
C ALA A 13 -24.08 37.38 26.86
N ASP A 14 -23.67 36.39 27.64
CA ASP A 14 -23.80 36.41 29.08
C ASP A 14 -22.69 35.56 29.69
N MET A 15 -21.91 36.20 30.55
CA MET A 15 -20.78 35.68 31.32
C MET A 15 -21.18 35.50 32.79
N LEU A 16 -20.36 34.71 33.50
CA LEU A 16 -19.93 34.77 34.91
C LEU A 16 -20.37 33.57 35.77
N HIS A 17 -19.51 32.57 36.00
CA HIS A 17 -18.40 32.42 37.00
C HIS A 17 -18.87 31.96 38.40
N ASN A 18 -18.36 30.81 38.90
CA ASN A 18 -17.62 30.77 40.18
C ASN A 18 -16.78 29.47 40.36
N SER A 19 -15.65 29.68 41.01
CA SER A 19 -14.44 28.90 41.27
C SER A 19 -14.59 27.67 42.18
N GLN A 20 -13.70 26.68 42.04
CA GLN A 20 -12.76 26.32 43.13
C GLN A 20 -11.64 25.37 42.67
N SER A 21 -10.39 25.83 42.82
CA SER A 21 -9.17 25.04 42.77
C SER A 21 -9.01 24.19 44.03
N ASN A 22 -8.38 23.02 43.92
CA ASN A 22 -7.56 22.42 44.98
C ASN A 22 -6.49 21.51 44.36
N ASP A 23 -5.24 21.92 44.52
CA ASP A 23 -4.04 21.09 44.36
C ASP A 23 -3.96 20.06 45.49
N ILE A 24 -3.68 18.78 45.18
CA ILE A 24 -2.87 17.91 46.04
C ILE A 24 -1.94 17.06 45.17
N LEU A 25 -0.67 17.39 45.29
CA LEU A 25 0.52 16.66 44.84
C LEU A 25 0.66 15.35 45.64
N GLN A 26 0.83 14.20 44.99
CA GLN A 26 1.57 13.07 45.59
C GLN A 26 2.42 12.36 44.54
N HIS A 27 3.72 12.62 44.63
CA HIS A 27 4.79 11.74 44.17
C HIS A 27 4.67 10.37 44.85
N GLN A 28 4.81 9.30 44.09
CA GLN A 28 5.50 8.10 44.57
C GLN A 28 6.42 7.56 43.47
N ASP A 29 7.71 7.66 43.75
CA ASP A 29 8.78 6.92 43.11
C ASP A 29 8.74 5.45 43.56
N SER A 30 8.82 4.51 42.61
CA SER A 30 9.49 3.22 42.88
C SER A 30 9.89 2.48 41.60
N ASN A 31 11.18 2.61 41.29
CA ASN A 31 12.14 1.68 40.71
C ASN A 31 11.71 0.48 39.83
N CYS A 32 12.30 0.52 38.63
CA CYS A 32 12.88 -0.56 37.83
C CYS A 32 13.30 -1.83 38.59
N SER A 33 13.06 -2.99 37.98
CA SER A 33 14.10 -3.73 37.22
C SER A 33 13.63 -5.13 36.83
N GLY A 34 14.00 -5.54 35.62
CA GLY A 34 13.58 -6.79 35.00
C GLY A 34 14.10 -8.05 35.68
N THR A 35 13.31 -9.10 35.54
CA THR A 35 13.72 -10.48 35.79
C THR A 35 13.59 -11.26 34.49
N SER A 36 14.73 -11.53 33.87
CA SER A 36 14.89 -12.63 32.94
C SER A 36 14.74 -13.94 33.72
N ASN A 37 13.79 -14.81 33.34
CA ASN A 37 14.05 -16.25 33.45
C ASN A 37 13.17 -17.07 32.50
N LYS A 38 13.83 -18.01 31.81
CA LYS A 38 13.23 -19.09 31.02
C LYS A 38 12.66 -20.16 31.96
N HIS A 39 11.49 -20.72 31.66
CA HIS A 39 11.27 -22.16 31.85
C HIS A 39 10.11 -22.67 30.98
N SER A 40 10.27 -23.93 30.58
CA SER A 40 9.57 -24.77 29.62
C SER A 40 8.23 -25.38 30.09
N LEU A 41 7.59 -26.09 29.13
CA LEU A 41 6.54 -27.14 29.23
C LEU A 41 5.11 -26.62 29.40
N GLU A 42 4.04 -27.20 28.86
CA GLU A 42 3.70 -28.20 27.82
C GLU A 42 2.14 -28.08 27.71
N ASP A 43 1.56 -28.67 26.65
CA ASP A 43 0.12 -29.02 26.49
C ASP A 43 -0.89 -27.87 26.25
N ASP A 44 -1.94 -27.97 25.41
CA ASP A 44 -2.44 -28.96 24.44
C ASP A 44 -3.64 -28.32 23.68
N GLU A 45 -3.92 -28.87 22.49
CA GLU A 45 -5.18 -28.91 21.73
C GLU A 45 -5.90 -27.64 21.18
N GLY A 46 -6.04 -27.59 19.83
CA GLY A 46 -7.31 -27.23 19.19
C GLY A 46 -7.31 -26.27 17.98
N SER A 47 -6.99 -26.75 16.78
CA SER A 47 -7.82 -26.64 15.54
C SER A 47 -7.01 -26.63 14.23
N ASP A 48 -7.39 -27.56 13.36
CA ASP A 48 -6.84 -27.88 12.05
C ASP A 48 -6.98 -26.77 10.99
N PHE A 49 -5.91 -26.49 10.23
CA PHE A 49 -6.00 -26.28 8.78
C PHE A 49 -4.71 -26.77 8.09
N ILE A 50 -4.90 -27.72 7.17
CA ILE A 50 -3.85 -28.46 6.44
C ILE A 50 -3.19 -27.59 5.35
N PRO A 51 -1.85 -27.66 5.21
CA PRO A 51 -1.28 -27.85 3.87
C PRO A 51 -0.33 -29.05 3.85
N LYS A 52 -0.74 -30.10 3.12
CA LYS A 52 0.10 -31.25 2.77
C LYS A 52 1.26 -30.76 1.90
N ASN A 53 2.46 -30.63 2.48
CA ASN A 53 3.72 -30.65 1.74
C ASN A 53 4.49 -31.91 2.12
N ARG A 54 4.14 -33.01 1.43
CA ARG A 54 4.88 -34.27 1.53
C ARG A 54 6.06 -34.19 0.58
N SER A 55 7.22 -33.85 1.13
CA SER A 55 8.52 -34.20 0.55
C SER A 55 8.58 -35.72 0.43
N LEU A 56 8.50 -36.22 -0.80
CA LEU A 56 8.83 -37.59 -1.16
C LEU A 56 9.98 -37.53 -2.15
N VAL A 57 11.16 -37.81 -1.64
CA VAL A 57 12.29 -38.34 -2.42
C VAL A 57 11.79 -39.59 -3.16
N SER A 58 11.97 -39.61 -4.48
CA SER A 58 11.84 -40.79 -5.32
C SER A 58 12.59 -40.59 -6.63
N PRO A 59 13.05 -41.70 -7.26
CA PRO A 59 14.43 -41.84 -7.68
C PRO A 59 14.64 -41.62 -9.17
N ALA A 60 15.92 -41.45 -9.50
CA ALA A 60 16.52 -41.42 -10.83
C ALA A 60 15.77 -42.23 -11.90
N TYR A 61 15.38 -41.54 -12.97
CA TYR A 61 15.45 -42.09 -14.31
C TYR A 61 16.24 -41.15 -15.20
N CYS A 62 17.37 -41.69 -15.63
CA CYS A 62 18.29 -41.16 -16.62
C CYS A 62 17.54 -40.94 -17.94
N THR A 63 17.65 -39.74 -18.53
CA THR A 63 17.41 -39.57 -19.97
C THR A 63 18.70 -39.04 -20.56
N GLN A 64 19.58 -39.99 -20.83
CA GLN A 64 20.73 -39.80 -21.70
C GLN A 64 20.15 -39.60 -23.11
N GLU A 65 20.26 -38.38 -23.65
CA GLU A 65 20.00 -38.11 -25.05
C GLU A 65 21.02 -38.89 -25.90
N SER A 66 20.68 -40.11 -26.30
CA SER A 66 21.25 -40.73 -27.47
C SER A 66 20.52 -40.19 -28.68
N ARG A 67 21.17 -39.23 -29.34
CA ARG A 67 20.88 -38.78 -30.71
C ARG A 67 20.96 -39.99 -31.65
N GLU A 68 19.84 -40.65 -31.88
CA GLU A 68 19.66 -41.51 -33.05
C GLU A 68 19.19 -40.63 -34.21
N GLU A 69 20.16 -40.19 -35.01
CA GLU A 69 19.90 -39.82 -36.39
C GLU A 69 19.35 -41.06 -37.11
N ILE A 70 18.06 -41.06 -37.40
CA ILE A 70 17.48 -42.00 -38.36
C ILE A 70 17.83 -41.45 -39.75
N PRO A 71 18.65 -42.15 -40.56
CA PRO A 71 18.92 -41.72 -41.92
C PRO A 71 17.61 -41.85 -42.72
N GLY A 72 17.16 -40.72 -43.27
CA GLY A 72 16.13 -40.70 -44.30
C GLY A 72 16.58 -41.55 -45.48
N ARG A 73 16.13 -42.81 -45.50
CA ARG A 73 16.24 -43.68 -46.68
C ARG A 73 14.99 -43.43 -47.52
N GLU A 74 15.03 -42.35 -48.30
CA GLU A 74 14.22 -42.25 -49.50
C GLU A 74 14.57 -43.43 -50.39
N ALA A 75 13.73 -44.46 -50.35
CA ALA A 75 13.75 -45.52 -51.34
C ALA A 75 13.28 -44.91 -52.66
N ARG A 76 14.25 -44.40 -53.44
CA ARG A 76 14.08 -44.19 -54.87
C ARG A 76 13.63 -45.51 -55.48
N THR A 77 12.36 -45.58 -55.84
CA THR A 77 11.83 -46.56 -56.78
C THR A 77 12.23 -46.13 -58.18
N ASP A 78 13.48 -46.43 -58.54
CA ASP A 78 13.84 -46.62 -59.94
C ASP A 78 13.52 -48.09 -60.31
N PRO A 79 12.92 -48.37 -61.48
CA PRO A 79 12.56 -49.72 -61.88
C PRO A 79 13.84 -50.52 -62.17
N PRO A 80 13.92 -51.83 -61.81
CA PRO A 80 15.05 -52.65 -62.22
C PRO A 80 15.02 -52.82 -63.74
N ASP A 81 16.13 -52.42 -64.34
CA ASP A 81 16.51 -52.56 -65.73
C ASP A 81 16.33 -54.01 -66.23
N GLY A 82 15.93 -54.17 -67.50
CA GLY A 82 15.45 -55.41 -68.12
C GLY A 82 16.48 -56.52 -68.36
N GLN A 83 17.55 -56.60 -67.55
CA GLN A 83 18.64 -57.57 -67.71
C GLN A 83 18.52 -58.85 -66.87
N GLN A 84 17.67 -58.91 -65.82
CA GLN A 84 17.55 -60.11 -64.98
C GLN A 84 16.67 -61.23 -65.56
N ASP A 85 15.74 -60.91 -66.47
CA ASP A 85 14.83 -61.91 -67.04
C ASP A 85 15.51 -62.87 -68.03
N SER A 86 16.59 -62.44 -68.68
CA SER A 86 17.33 -63.21 -69.68
C SER A 86 18.24 -64.28 -69.06
N GLU A 87 18.85 -64.03 -67.90
CA GLU A 87 19.65 -65.01 -67.16
C GLU A 87 18.78 -66.06 -66.44
N CYS A 88 17.63 -65.65 -65.90
CA CYS A 88 16.67 -66.56 -65.29
C CYS A 88 16.12 -67.60 -66.28
N ASN A 89 15.83 -67.18 -67.52
CA ASN A 89 15.34 -68.08 -68.57
C ASN A 89 16.38 -69.13 -69.00
N ARG A 90 17.64 -68.73 -69.20
CA ARG A 90 18.73 -69.65 -69.58
C ARG A 90 18.99 -70.74 -68.53
N ASN A 91 18.80 -70.43 -67.25
CA ASN A 91 18.97 -71.40 -66.17
C ASN A 91 17.79 -72.39 -66.09
N LYS A 92 16.56 -71.94 -66.34
CA LYS A 92 15.37 -72.80 -66.41
C LYS A 92 15.48 -73.81 -67.55
N GLU A 93 15.90 -73.36 -68.73
CA GLU A 93 16.05 -74.20 -69.92
C GLU A 93 17.13 -75.29 -69.74
N LYS A 94 18.27 -74.94 -69.12
CA LYS A 94 19.31 -75.92 -68.74
C LYS A 94 18.85 -76.93 -67.69
N THR A 95 17.94 -76.54 -66.80
CA THR A 95 17.42 -77.43 -65.75
C THR A 95 16.37 -78.39 -66.32
N LEU A 96 15.48 -77.88 -67.17
CA LEU A 96 14.54 -78.68 -67.97
C LEU A 96 15.29 -79.72 -68.81
N GLY A 97 16.37 -79.34 -69.49
CA GLY A 97 17.19 -80.27 -70.27
C GLY A 97 17.75 -81.43 -69.44
N LYS A 98 18.17 -81.17 -68.19
CA LYS A 98 18.65 -82.20 -67.26
C LYS A 98 17.52 -83.11 -66.75
N GLU A 99 16.34 -82.56 -66.48
CA GLU A 99 15.18 -83.34 -66.06
C GLU A 99 14.65 -84.25 -67.16
N VAL A 100 14.67 -83.79 -68.42
CA VAL A 100 14.30 -84.59 -69.59
C VAL A 100 15.25 -85.78 -69.77
N LEU A 101 16.56 -85.58 -69.58
CA LEU A 101 17.56 -86.65 -69.59
C LEU A 101 17.31 -87.70 -68.50
N LEU A 102 17.03 -87.26 -67.27
CA LEU A 102 16.72 -88.15 -66.14
C LEU A 102 15.42 -88.95 -66.37
N LEU A 103 14.39 -88.32 -66.93
CA LEU A 103 13.14 -88.99 -67.29
C LEU A 103 13.38 -90.05 -68.37
N MET A 104 14.13 -89.72 -69.41
CA MET A 104 14.47 -90.65 -70.49
C MET A 104 15.26 -91.86 -69.97
N GLN A 105 16.19 -91.64 -69.04
CA GLN A 105 16.95 -92.72 -68.38
C GLN A 105 16.03 -93.62 -67.54
N ALA A 106 15.08 -93.05 -66.80
CA ALA A 106 14.10 -93.81 -66.00
C ALA A 106 13.07 -94.58 -66.84
N LEU A 107 12.78 -94.14 -68.06
CA LEU A 107 11.91 -94.87 -68.98
C LEU A 107 12.63 -96.03 -69.68
N ASN A 108 13.95 -95.95 -69.85
CA ASN A 108 14.75 -97.01 -70.47
C ASN A 108 14.96 -98.24 -69.57
N THR A 109 14.76 -98.11 -68.25
CA THR A 109 14.81 -99.24 -67.30
C THR A 109 13.53 -100.09 -67.29
N LEU A 110 12.45 -99.60 -67.90
CA LEU A 110 11.20 -100.33 -68.07
C LEU A 110 11.26 -101.17 -69.35
N SER A 111 10.88 -102.44 -69.28
CA SER A 111 11.16 -103.41 -70.36
C SER A 111 9.98 -103.59 -71.32
N THR A 112 8.77 -103.23 -70.89
CA THR A 112 7.57 -103.28 -71.74
C THR A 112 7.10 -101.87 -72.14
N PRO A 113 6.53 -101.71 -73.36
CA PRO A 113 5.96 -100.44 -73.79
C PRO A 113 4.76 -100.00 -72.93
N GLU A 114 3.96 -100.93 -72.42
CA GLU A 114 2.87 -100.63 -71.46
C GLU A 114 3.38 -99.99 -70.15
N GLU A 115 4.49 -100.48 -69.57
CA GLU A 115 5.06 -99.92 -68.34
C GLU A 115 5.58 -98.50 -68.54
N LYS A 116 6.24 -98.22 -69.68
CA LYS A 116 6.72 -96.87 -70.03
C LYS A 116 5.56 -95.89 -70.17
N LEU A 117 4.47 -96.33 -70.80
CA LEU A 117 3.25 -95.53 -70.93
C LEU A 117 2.61 -95.26 -69.57
N ALA A 118 2.49 -96.28 -68.71
CA ALA A 118 1.94 -96.13 -67.36
C ALA A 118 2.77 -95.15 -66.50
N ALA A 119 4.10 -95.23 -66.57
CA ALA A 119 5.02 -94.31 -65.88
C ALA A 119 4.88 -92.86 -66.38
N LEU A 120 4.77 -92.65 -67.70
CA LEU A 120 4.51 -91.33 -68.29
C LEU A 120 3.15 -90.76 -67.86
N CYS A 121 2.09 -91.58 -67.93
CA CYS A 121 0.75 -91.19 -67.49
C CYS A 121 0.73 -90.79 -66.01
N LYS A 122 1.43 -91.54 -65.14
CA LYS A 122 1.58 -91.20 -63.72
C LYS A 122 2.32 -89.87 -63.55
N LYS A 123 3.46 -89.69 -64.23
CA LYS A 123 4.23 -88.43 -64.13
C LYS A 123 3.43 -87.22 -64.59
N TYR A 124 2.63 -87.38 -65.65
CA TYR A 124 1.75 -86.32 -66.15
C TYR A 124 0.60 -86.02 -65.18
N ALA A 125 0.01 -87.05 -64.55
CA ALA A 125 -1.00 -86.88 -63.51
C ALA A 125 -0.44 -86.14 -62.29
N ASP A 126 0.75 -86.52 -61.82
CA ASP A 126 1.45 -85.87 -60.70
C ASP A 126 1.73 -84.39 -61.03
N LEU A 127 2.20 -84.10 -62.26
CA LEU A 127 2.47 -82.73 -62.71
C LEU A 127 1.19 -81.87 -62.80
N LEU A 128 0.09 -82.46 -63.27
CA LEU A 128 -1.22 -81.81 -63.28
C LEU A 128 -1.74 -81.50 -61.86
N GLU A 129 -1.53 -82.43 -60.92
CA GLU A 129 -1.89 -82.22 -59.52
C GLU A 129 -1.04 -81.11 -58.87
N GLU A 130 0.27 -81.12 -59.11
CA GLU A 130 1.20 -80.09 -58.64
C GLU A 130 0.84 -78.71 -59.21
N SER A 131 0.54 -78.62 -60.51
CA SER A 131 0.06 -77.40 -61.16
C SER A 131 -1.23 -76.88 -60.52
N ARG A 132 -2.21 -77.76 -60.25
CA ARG A 132 -3.45 -77.40 -59.53
C ARG A 132 -3.17 -76.91 -58.11
N ASN A 133 -2.22 -77.53 -57.41
CA ASN A 133 -1.84 -77.14 -56.03
C ASN A 133 -1.13 -75.79 -55.99
N VAL A 134 -0.18 -75.54 -56.90
CA VAL A 134 0.47 -74.23 -57.08
C VAL A 134 -0.57 -73.16 -57.41
N GLN A 135 -1.53 -73.45 -58.30
CA GLN A 135 -2.59 -72.51 -58.64
C GLN A 135 -3.50 -72.19 -57.45
N LYS A 136 -3.83 -73.17 -56.59
CA LYS A 136 -4.56 -72.93 -55.33
C LYS A 136 -3.75 -72.05 -54.38
N GLN A 137 -2.45 -72.34 -54.21
CA GLN A 137 -1.56 -71.56 -53.35
C GLN A 137 -1.40 -70.12 -53.85
N MET A 138 -1.26 -69.93 -55.17
CA MET A 138 -1.21 -68.61 -55.79
C MET A 138 -2.46 -67.79 -55.45
N LYS A 139 -3.67 -68.39 -55.55
CA LYS A 139 -4.92 -67.70 -55.18
C LYS A 139 -4.97 -67.33 -53.69
N ILE A 140 -4.45 -68.19 -52.81
CA ILE A 140 -4.39 -67.91 -51.35
C ILE A 140 -3.42 -66.75 -51.09
N LEU A 141 -2.22 -66.80 -51.67
CA LEU A 141 -1.22 -65.74 -51.52
C LEU A 141 -1.71 -64.41 -52.10
N GLN A 142 -2.39 -64.43 -53.24
CA GLN A 142 -2.97 -63.23 -53.84
C GLN A 142 -4.05 -62.61 -52.95
N LYS A 143 -4.90 -63.43 -52.30
CA LYS A 143 -5.87 -62.95 -51.30
C LYS A 143 -5.17 -62.35 -50.07
N LYS A 144 -4.12 -63.01 -49.55
CA LYS A 144 -3.31 -62.48 -48.44
C LYS A 144 -2.64 -61.15 -48.81
N GLN A 145 -2.09 -61.04 -50.01
CA GLN A 145 -1.49 -59.81 -50.51
C GLN A 145 -2.53 -58.68 -50.56
N ALA A 146 -3.73 -58.93 -51.09
CA ALA A 146 -4.80 -57.94 -51.12
C ALA A 146 -5.22 -57.51 -49.70
N GLN A 147 -5.26 -58.45 -48.75
CA GLN A 147 -5.57 -58.15 -47.35
C GLN A 147 -4.49 -57.28 -46.69
N ILE A 148 -3.21 -57.63 -46.85
CA ILE A 148 -2.07 -56.86 -46.32
C ILE A 148 -2.06 -55.45 -46.90
N VAL A 149 -2.37 -55.28 -48.19
CA VAL A 149 -2.45 -53.95 -48.82
C VAL A 149 -3.58 -53.12 -48.20
N LYS A 150 -4.76 -53.71 -47.95
CA LYS A 150 -5.86 -53.01 -47.26
C LYS A 150 -5.48 -52.61 -45.83
N GLU A 151 -4.88 -53.52 -45.07
CA GLU A 151 -4.41 -53.25 -43.71
C GLU A 151 -3.34 -52.16 -43.69
N LYS A 152 -2.40 -52.16 -44.64
CA LYS A 152 -1.38 -51.11 -44.79
C LYS A 152 -2.02 -49.74 -45.00
N VAL A 153 -2.99 -49.62 -45.90
CA VAL A 153 -3.70 -48.35 -46.16
C VAL A 153 -4.49 -47.93 -44.92
N HIS A 154 -5.16 -48.86 -44.23
CA HIS A 154 -5.87 -48.58 -43.00
C HIS A 154 -4.94 -48.03 -41.91
N LEU A 155 -3.82 -48.72 -41.64
CA LEU A 155 -2.82 -48.29 -40.67
C LEU A 155 -2.16 -46.95 -41.05
N GLN A 156 -1.91 -46.70 -42.34
CA GLN A 156 -1.43 -45.39 -42.79
C GLN A 156 -2.44 -44.28 -42.47
N SER A 157 -3.74 -44.51 -42.69
CA SER A 157 -4.77 -43.52 -42.37
C SER A 157 -4.88 -43.25 -40.87
N GLU A 158 -4.78 -44.29 -40.03
CA GLU A 158 -4.78 -44.16 -38.57
C GLU A 158 -3.52 -43.42 -38.09
N HIS A 159 -2.36 -43.71 -38.69
CA HIS A 159 -1.12 -43.00 -38.40
C HIS A 159 -1.23 -41.49 -38.72
N SER A 160 -1.80 -41.12 -39.87
CA SER A 160 -2.04 -39.72 -40.20
C SER A 160 -2.98 -39.03 -39.21
N LYS A 161 -4.05 -39.69 -38.76
CA LYS A 161 -4.95 -39.17 -37.72
C LYS A 161 -4.22 -38.97 -36.40
N ALA A 162 -3.39 -39.94 -35.99
CA ALA A 162 -2.60 -39.85 -34.76
C ALA A 162 -1.61 -38.68 -34.80
N ILE A 163 -0.96 -38.42 -35.94
CA ILE A 163 -0.07 -37.26 -36.12
C ILE A 163 -0.84 -35.94 -35.92
N LEU A 164 -2.00 -35.80 -36.56
CA LEU A 164 -2.83 -34.58 -36.43
C LEU A 164 -3.29 -34.36 -34.99
N ALA A 165 -3.75 -35.42 -34.32
CA ALA A 165 -4.12 -35.36 -32.91
C ALA A 165 -2.93 -34.95 -32.02
N ARG A 166 -1.74 -35.52 -32.27
CA ARG A 166 -0.50 -35.16 -31.57
C ARG A 166 -0.17 -33.68 -31.75
N SER A 167 -0.18 -33.17 -32.99
CA SER A 167 0.11 -31.75 -33.26
C SER A 167 -0.91 -30.81 -32.60
N LYS A 168 -2.19 -31.19 -32.54
CA LYS A 168 -3.22 -30.40 -31.86
C LYS A 168 -2.98 -30.34 -30.34
N LEU A 169 -2.69 -31.49 -29.72
CA LEU A 169 -2.36 -31.54 -28.29
C LEU A 169 -1.08 -30.77 -27.97
N GLU A 170 -0.06 -30.88 -28.82
CA GLU A 170 1.19 -30.13 -28.63
C GLU A 170 0.95 -28.61 -28.67
N SER A 171 0.14 -28.13 -29.61
CA SER A 171 -0.24 -26.71 -29.67
C SER A 171 -0.97 -26.27 -28.40
N LEU A 172 -1.94 -27.05 -27.93
CA LEU A 172 -2.69 -26.76 -26.70
C LEU A 172 -1.78 -26.76 -25.48
N CYS A 173 -0.85 -27.71 -25.37
CA CYS A 173 0.13 -27.74 -24.29
C CYS A 173 1.02 -26.49 -24.29
N ARG A 174 1.50 -26.05 -25.47
CA ARG A 174 2.30 -24.82 -25.59
C ARG A 174 1.50 -23.58 -25.20
N GLU A 175 0.22 -23.51 -25.58
CA GLU A 175 -0.65 -22.40 -25.24
C GLU A 175 -0.98 -22.37 -23.74
N LEU A 176 -1.30 -23.52 -23.15
CA LEU A 176 -1.51 -23.66 -21.70
C LEU A 176 -0.25 -23.30 -20.91
N GLN A 177 0.94 -23.68 -21.38
CA GLN A 177 2.21 -23.29 -20.78
C GLN A 177 2.44 -21.78 -20.85
N ARG A 178 2.14 -21.15 -22.00
CA ARG A 178 2.21 -19.69 -22.14
C ARG A 178 1.25 -19.00 -21.17
N HIS A 179 -0.01 -19.44 -21.11
CA HIS A 179 -1.01 -18.86 -20.21
C HIS A 179 -0.60 -18.99 -18.74
N ASN A 180 -0.11 -20.17 -18.31
CA ASN A 180 0.40 -20.34 -16.94
C ASN A 180 1.59 -19.43 -16.63
N LYS A 181 2.50 -19.23 -17.60
CA LYS A 181 3.62 -18.31 -17.43
C LYS A 181 3.13 -16.86 -17.28
N THR A 182 2.25 -16.41 -18.16
CA THR A 182 1.65 -15.07 -18.11
C THR A 182 0.88 -14.86 -16.80
N LEU A 183 0.04 -15.81 -16.40
CA LEU A 183 -0.72 -15.74 -15.15
C LEU A 183 0.19 -15.64 -13.92
N LYS A 184 1.33 -16.35 -13.92
CA LYS A 184 2.32 -16.26 -12.85
C LYS A 184 3.01 -14.89 -12.82
N GLU A 185 3.33 -14.34 -13.98
CA GLU A 185 3.92 -13.00 -14.12
C GLU A 185 2.94 -11.91 -13.67
N GLU A 186 1.67 -12.00 -14.09
CA GLU A 186 0.60 -11.09 -13.69
C GLU A 186 0.31 -11.15 -12.20
N ASN A 187 0.20 -12.34 -11.59
CA ASN A 187 0.03 -12.46 -10.14
C ASN A 187 1.21 -11.85 -9.37
N MET A 188 2.44 -12.09 -9.83
CA MET A 188 3.63 -11.52 -9.21
C MET A 188 3.65 -9.99 -9.34
N GLN A 189 3.23 -9.46 -10.50
CA GLN A 189 3.14 -8.03 -10.74
C GLN A 189 2.04 -7.39 -9.90
N GLN A 190 0.85 -7.99 -9.84
CA GLN A 190 -0.25 -7.54 -9.01
C GLN A 190 0.12 -7.52 -7.53
N ALA A 191 0.80 -8.55 -7.03
CA ALA A 191 1.28 -8.59 -5.66
C ALA A 191 2.25 -7.44 -5.35
N ARG A 192 3.13 -7.07 -6.29
CA ARG A 192 4.03 -5.91 -6.15
C ARG A 192 3.27 -4.59 -6.12
N GLU A 193 2.29 -4.42 -7.00
CA GLU A 193 1.46 -3.22 -7.07
C GLU A 193 0.59 -3.04 -5.83
N GLU A 194 0.00 -4.11 -5.31
CA GLU A 194 -0.75 -4.08 -4.05
C GLU A 194 0.15 -3.72 -2.87
N GLU A 195 1.36 -4.30 -2.80
CA GLU A 195 2.34 -3.95 -1.77
C GLU A 195 2.81 -2.50 -1.89
N GLU A 196 2.95 -1.97 -3.11
CA GLU A 196 3.27 -0.57 -3.35
C GLU A 196 2.14 0.37 -2.92
N ARG A 197 0.89 0.09 -3.31
CA ARG A 197 -0.27 0.86 -2.83
C ARG A 197 -0.37 0.84 -1.31
N ARG A 198 -0.09 -0.30 -0.68
CA ARG A 198 -0.06 -0.42 0.78
C ARG A 198 1.03 0.46 1.40
N ARG A 199 2.24 0.46 0.81
CA ARG A 199 3.33 1.35 1.22
C ARG A 199 2.97 2.82 1.06
N GLU A 200 2.42 3.21 -0.08
CA GLU A 200 1.99 4.58 -0.36
C GLU A 200 0.91 5.06 0.60
N ALA A 201 -0.13 4.25 0.84
CA ALA A 201 -1.18 4.58 1.80
C ALA A 201 -0.61 4.75 3.21
N THR A 202 0.28 3.85 3.64
CA THR A 202 0.94 3.94 4.95
C THR A 202 1.80 5.20 5.06
N ALA A 203 2.58 5.50 4.02
CA ALA A 203 3.39 6.71 3.97
C ALA A 203 2.52 7.98 4.01
N HIS A 204 1.42 8.01 3.26
CA HIS A 204 0.47 9.12 3.29
C HIS A 204 -0.12 9.33 4.69
N PHE A 205 -0.59 8.26 5.36
CA PHE A 205 -1.08 8.36 6.74
C PHE A 205 0.00 8.90 7.68
N GLN A 206 1.24 8.42 7.56
CA GLN A 206 2.34 8.91 8.40
C GLN A 206 2.64 10.39 8.16
N ILE A 207 2.64 10.83 6.90
CA ILE A 207 2.83 12.24 6.53
C ILE A 207 1.72 13.09 7.15
N THR A 208 0.45 12.70 6.96
CA THR A 208 -0.69 13.46 7.52
C THR A 208 -0.66 13.51 9.04
N LEU A 209 -0.29 12.42 9.72
CA LEU A 209 -0.12 12.43 11.18
C LEU A 209 0.97 13.41 11.63
N ASN A 210 2.11 13.40 10.93
CA ASN A 210 3.20 14.34 11.22
C ASN A 210 2.78 15.79 10.97
N GLU A 211 2.00 16.06 9.92
CA GLU A 211 1.46 17.40 9.64
C GLU A 211 0.49 17.88 10.72
N ILE A 212 -0.42 17.01 11.18
CA ILE A 212 -1.34 17.32 12.29
C ILE A 212 -0.55 17.60 13.56
N GLN A 213 0.47 16.78 13.86
CA GLN A 213 1.32 17.00 15.02
C GLN A 213 2.07 18.33 14.93
N ALA A 214 2.64 18.66 13.77
CA ALA A 214 3.29 19.95 13.55
C ALA A 214 2.32 21.14 13.73
N GLN A 215 1.07 21.00 13.30
CA GLN A 215 0.04 22.04 13.52
C GLN A 215 -0.32 22.20 14.99
N LEU A 216 -0.45 21.11 15.75
CA LEU A 216 -0.68 21.16 17.19
C LEU A 216 0.48 21.86 17.91
N GLU A 217 1.72 21.50 17.58
CA GLU A 217 2.92 22.13 18.14
C GLU A 217 2.98 23.64 17.81
N GLN A 218 2.66 24.02 16.56
CA GLN A 218 2.56 25.44 16.17
C GLN A 218 1.48 26.18 16.96
N HIS A 219 0.31 25.57 17.17
CA HIS A 219 -0.75 26.16 17.96
C HIS A 219 -0.34 26.34 19.42
N ASP A 220 0.33 25.35 20.02
CA ASP A 220 0.83 25.44 21.39
C ASP A 220 1.86 26.55 21.56
N ILE A 221 2.79 26.70 20.60
CA ILE A 221 3.75 27.81 20.57
C ILE A 221 3.02 29.16 20.48
N HIS A 222 2.03 29.27 19.60
CA HIS A 222 1.25 30.50 19.44
C HIS A 222 0.48 30.84 20.72
N ASN A 223 -0.15 29.84 21.35
CA ASN A 223 -0.90 30.03 22.58
C ASN A 223 0.01 30.43 23.75
N ALA A 224 1.19 29.81 23.88
CA ALA A 224 2.20 30.21 24.85
C ALA A 224 2.62 31.68 24.66
N LYS A 225 2.79 32.13 23.41
CA LYS A 225 3.10 33.52 23.09
C LYS A 225 1.97 34.46 23.52
N LEU A 226 0.70 34.14 23.23
CA LEU A 226 -0.45 34.94 23.68
C LEU A 226 -0.55 35.01 25.20
N ARG A 227 -0.27 33.92 25.92
CA ARG A 227 -0.23 33.94 27.39
C ARG A 227 0.87 34.88 27.89
N GLN A 228 2.05 34.82 27.29
CA GLN A 228 3.15 35.72 27.62
C GLN A 228 2.78 37.19 27.39
N GLU A 229 2.19 37.52 26.24
CA GLU A 229 1.73 38.87 25.93
C GLU A 229 0.66 39.36 26.93
N ASN A 230 -0.28 38.49 27.33
CA ASN A 230 -1.29 38.82 28.34
C ASN A 230 -0.67 39.12 29.72
N ILE A 231 0.35 38.34 30.13
CA ILE A 231 1.09 38.60 31.36
C ILE A 231 1.77 39.97 31.30
N GLU A 232 2.47 40.26 30.20
CA GLU A 232 3.15 41.55 30.01
C GLU A 232 2.18 42.75 30.01
N LEU A 233 1.00 42.60 29.39
CA LEU A 233 -0.04 43.63 29.42
C LEU A 233 -0.60 43.80 30.84
N GLY A 234 -0.82 42.71 31.57
CA GLY A 234 -1.22 42.74 32.98
C GLY A 234 -0.20 43.48 33.86
N GLU A 235 1.09 43.23 33.66
CA GLU A 235 2.16 43.94 34.36
C GLU A 235 2.20 45.44 34.03
N LYS A 236 1.98 45.81 32.76
CA LYS A 236 1.89 47.23 32.35
C LYS A 236 0.72 47.93 33.02
N LEU A 237 -0.45 47.29 33.08
CA LEU A 237 -1.63 47.83 33.78
C LEU A 237 -1.36 47.97 35.27
N LYS A 238 -0.74 46.98 35.91
CA LYS A 238 -0.37 47.03 37.33
C LYS A 238 0.55 48.22 37.62
N LYS A 239 1.61 48.39 36.83
CA LYS A 239 2.54 49.54 36.94
C LYS A 239 1.81 50.88 36.77
N LEU A 240 0.86 50.96 35.85
CA LEU A 240 0.07 52.17 35.64
C LEU A 240 -0.79 52.50 36.87
N ILE A 241 -1.48 51.51 37.44
CA ILE A 241 -2.27 51.66 38.67
C ILE A 241 -1.39 52.13 39.83
N GLU A 242 -0.22 51.51 40.02
CA GLU A 242 0.74 51.91 41.05
C GLU A 242 1.21 53.36 40.88
N GLN A 243 1.49 53.79 39.65
CA GLN A 243 1.83 55.19 39.35
C GLN A 243 0.70 56.15 39.66
N TYR A 244 -0.55 55.80 39.33
CA TYR A 244 -1.71 56.62 39.67
C TYR A 244 -1.92 56.74 41.18
N ALA A 245 -1.79 55.63 41.92
CA ALA A 245 -1.89 55.63 43.39
C ALA A 245 -0.83 56.55 44.02
N LEU A 246 0.42 56.48 43.55
CA LEU A 246 1.50 57.37 44.02
C LEU A 246 1.21 58.85 43.70
N ARG A 247 0.65 59.12 42.51
CA ARG A 247 0.29 60.49 42.11
C ARG A 247 -0.87 61.03 42.96
N GLU A 248 -1.88 60.21 43.23
CA GLU A 248 -3.01 60.56 44.09
C GLU A 248 -2.52 60.87 45.51
N GLU A 249 -1.65 60.04 46.08
CA GLU A 249 -1.01 60.29 47.38
C GLU A 249 -0.23 61.62 47.39
N HIS A 250 0.47 61.93 46.30
CA HIS A 250 1.18 63.21 46.18
C HIS A 250 0.22 64.41 46.13
N ILE A 251 -0.87 64.30 45.35
CA ILE A 251 -1.90 65.34 45.26
C ILE A 251 -2.54 65.58 46.62
N ASP A 252 -2.88 64.52 47.36
CA ASP A 252 -3.43 64.61 48.71
C ASP A 252 -2.48 65.34 49.68
N LYS A 253 -1.18 65.06 49.60
CA LYS A 253 -0.15 65.77 50.40
C LYS A 253 -0.11 67.26 50.04
N VAL A 254 -0.12 67.59 48.75
CA VAL A 254 -0.13 68.99 48.29
C VAL A 254 -1.41 69.70 48.72
N PHE A 255 -2.57 69.02 48.63
CA PHE A 255 -3.85 69.55 49.05
C PHE A 255 -3.86 69.89 50.55
N LYS A 256 -3.45 68.94 51.40
CA LYS A 256 -3.29 69.15 52.85
C LYS A 256 -2.33 70.31 53.16
N HIS A 257 -1.22 70.40 52.44
CA HIS A 257 -0.29 71.52 52.60
C HIS A 257 -0.93 72.87 52.26
N LYS A 258 -1.70 72.95 51.16
CA LYS A 258 -2.41 74.17 50.75
C LYS A 258 -3.54 74.54 51.72
N GLU A 259 -4.26 73.56 52.24
CA GLU A 259 -5.29 73.78 53.26
C GLU A 259 -4.67 74.36 54.55
N LEU A 260 -3.58 73.78 55.05
CA LEU A 260 -2.86 74.31 56.21
C LEU A 260 -2.30 75.72 55.96
N GLN A 261 -1.81 75.98 54.76
CA GLN A 261 -1.35 77.32 54.36
C GLN A 261 -2.50 78.34 54.36
N GLN A 262 -3.68 77.96 53.86
CA GLN A 262 -4.87 78.80 53.86
C GLN A 262 -5.33 79.10 55.29
N GLN A 263 -5.43 78.08 56.16
CA GLN A 263 -5.78 78.24 57.57
C GLN A 263 -4.82 79.21 58.28
N LEU A 264 -3.51 79.15 57.98
CA LEU A 264 -2.53 80.08 58.54
C LEU A 264 -2.78 81.54 58.08
N VAL A 265 -3.12 81.75 56.81
CA VAL A 265 -3.43 83.08 56.27
C VAL A 265 -4.72 83.62 56.90
N ASP A 266 -5.76 82.79 57.00
CA ASP A 266 -7.04 83.18 57.61
C ASP A 266 -6.87 83.53 59.09
N ALA A 267 -6.09 82.75 59.84
CA ALA A 267 -5.77 83.05 61.24
C ALA A 267 -5.01 84.37 61.39
N LYS A 268 -4.04 84.66 60.51
CA LYS A 268 -3.33 85.95 60.49
C LYS A 268 -4.27 87.11 60.16
N LEU A 269 -5.18 86.93 59.20
CA LEU A 269 -6.18 87.95 58.85
C LEU A 269 -7.16 88.21 60.01
N GLN A 270 -7.60 87.16 60.71
CA GLN A 270 -8.43 87.31 61.91
C GLN A 270 -7.70 88.06 63.02
N GLN A 271 -6.43 87.72 63.26
CA GLN A 271 -5.60 88.42 64.24
C GLN A 271 -5.44 89.91 63.90
N THR A 272 -5.12 90.26 62.64
CA THR A 272 -5.00 91.67 62.24
C THR A 272 -6.33 92.41 62.32
N THR A 273 -7.44 91.77 61.92
CA THR A 273 -8.79 92.34 62.03
C THR A 273 -9.15 92.62 63.50
N GLN A 274 -8.79 91.71 64.41
CA GLN A 274 -9.01 91.90 65.84
C GLN A 274 -8.18 93.06 66.39
N LEU A 275 -6.89 93.17 66.03
CA LEU A 275 -6.04 94.29 66.43
C LEU A 275 -6.54 95.64 65.90
N ILE A 276 -7.03 95.69 64.65
CA ILE A 276 -7.65 96.89 64.08
C ILE A 276 -8.90 97.28 64.88
N LYS A 277 -9.77 96.30 65.17
CA LYS A 277 -10.98 96.54 65.97
C LYS A 277 -10.65 97.04 67.37
N GLU A 278 -9.67 96.47 68.06
CA GLU A 278 -9.21 96.92 69.38
C GLU A 278 -8.63 98.34 69.34
N ALA A 279 -7.89 98.67 68.27
CA ALA A 279 -7.36 100.02 68.04
C ALA A 279 -8.48 101.03 67.75
N ASP A 280 -9.47 100.67 66.92
CA ASP A 280 -10.64 101.50 66.63
C ASP A 280 -11.50 101.74 67.88
N GLU A 281 -11.72 100.71 68.70
CA GLU A 281 -12.43 100.82 69.99
C GLU A 281 -11.65 101.69 70.99
N LYS A 282 -10.31 101.59 71.03
CA LYS A 282 -9.47 102.48 71.84
C LYS A 282 -9.57 103.91 71.35
N HIS A 283 -9.44 104.13 70.05
CA HIS A 283 -9.51 105.46 69.45
C HIS A 283 -10.91 106.07 69.61
N GLN A 284 -11.98 105.28 69.50
CA GLN A 284 -13.35 105.70 69.81
C GLN A 284 -13.49 106.14 71.27
N ARG A 285 -12.97 105.36 72.23
CA ARG A 285 -12.93 105.75 73.66
C ARG A 285 -12.16 107.05 73.88
N GLU A 286 -11.01 107.23 73.22
CA GLU A 286 -10.22 108.47 73.28
C GLU A 286 -11.00 109.67 72.70
N ARG A 287 -11.69 109.50 71.56
CA ARG A 287 -12.55 110.53 70.96
C ARG A 287 -13.69 110.93 71.89
N GLU A 288 -14.38 109.96 72.47
CA GLU A 288 -15.47 110.19 73.44
C GLU A 288 -14.96 110.93 74.68
N PHE A 289 -13.77 110.56 75.17
CA PHE A 289 -13.12 111.23 76.28
C PHE A 289 -12.76 112.70 75.97
N VAL A 290 -12.15 112.98 74.81
CA VAL A 290 -11.85 114.36 74.36
C VAL A 290 -13.13 115.16 74.14
N SER A 291 -14.17 114.56 73.58
CA SER A 291 -15.48 115.17 73.41
C SER A 291 -16.07 115.55 74.78
N SER A 292 -16.05 114.63 75.76
CA SER A 292 -16.46 114.86 77.14
C SER A 292 -15.69 116.00 77.82
N ILE A 293 -14.37 116.08 77.64
CA ILE A 293 -13.55 117.20 78.13
C ILE A 293 -13.95 118.50 77.45
N SER A 294 -14.11 118.51 76.14
CA SER A 294 -14.54 119.68 75.37
C SER A 294 -15.92 120.17 75.82
N TYR A 295 -16.90 119.27 76.02
CA TYR A 295 -18.22 119.59 76.57
C TYR A 295 -18.11 120.20 77.96
N LYS A 296 -17.34 119.60 78.89
CA LYS A 296 -17.11 120.16 80.23
C LYS A 296 -16.43 121.54 80.18
N ARG A 297 -15.47 121.74 79.28
CA ARG A 297 -14.76 123.02 79.09
C ARG A 297 -15.68 124.09 78.50
N ASN A 298 -16.53 123.75 77.52
CA ASN A 298 -17.52 124.66 76.94
C ASN A 298 -18.60 125.03 77.98
N TYR A 299 -19.07 124.05 78.76
CA TYR A 299 -19.98 124.28 79.88
C TYR A 299 -19.36 125.23 80.92
N CYS A 300 -18.08 125.04 81.27
CA CYS A 300 -17.35 125.93 82.16
C CYS A 300 -17.20 127.34 81.58
N LEU A 301 -16.87 127.49 80.28
CA LEU A 301 -16.77 128.78 79.59
C LEU A 301 -18.11 129.52 79.47
N ILE A 302 -19.22 128.82 79.28
CA ILE A 302 -20.57 129.41 79.29
C ILE A 302 -20.93 129.93 80.70
N VAL A 303 -20.54 129.20 81.75
CA VAL A 303 -20.82 129.58 83.15
C VAL A 303 -19.85 130.66 83.68
N THR A 304 -18.70 130.89 83.04
CA THR A 304 -17.67 131.85 83.47
C THR A 304 -17.53 133.10 82.61
N LYS A 305 -18.35 133.29 81.56
CA LYS A 305 -18.40 134.58 80.83
C LYS A 305 -19.15 135.63 81.67
N PRO A 306 -18.49 136.73 82.10
CA PRO A 306 -19.18 137.85 82.75
C PRO A 306 -19.98 138.66 81.73
N ILE A 307 -21.16 139.15 82.15
CA ILE A 307 -21.95 140.20 81.48
C ILE A 307 -21.20 141.52 81.55
#